data_AF-A0AAX1K1N8-F1
#
_entry.id   AF-A0AAX1K1N8-F1
#
_cell.length_a   1.000
_cell.length_b   1.000
_cell.length_c   1.000
_cell.angle_alpha   90.00
_cell.angle_beta   90.00
_cell.angle_gamma   90.00
#
_symmetry.space_group_name_H-M   'P 1'
#
loop_
_entity.id
_entity.type
_entity.pdbx_description
1 polymer ?
#
loop_
_entity_poly.entity_id
_entity_poly.type
_entity_poly.pdbx_seq_one_letter_code
_entity_poly.pdbx_strand_id
1 'polypeptide(L)'
;MAIEKTVSELAEILGVSRQAVNNRVKSFPEEYVEKNDKGVTVVNRAGLIKLEEIYKKTIFEDEPVSEEAKQREFLEILIDEKNTEITRLYDQLKAKDSQLESKDEQLRIKDVQIAEKDKQIDQQQQLTLTAMQDKEQLKLELDEAKAEVEEIQSQQEGIKKGFFARLFGGK
;
A
#
# COMPACT_ATOMS: atom_id res chain seq x y z
N MET A 1 -32.94 -11.25 -37.97
CA MET A 1 -33.10 -11.71 -39.37
C MET A 1 -31.90 -11.24 -40.15
N ALA A 2 -31.33 -12.05 -41.05
CA ALA A 2 -30.28 -11.57 -41.95
C ALA A 2 -30.93 -10.60 -42.95
N ILE A 3 -30.48 -9.34 -42.95
CA ILE A 3 -31.00 -8.32 -43.86
C ILE A 3 -30.26 -8.49 -45.19
N GLU A 4 -30.98 -8.94 -46.21
CA GLU A 4 -30.49 -9.08 -47.58
C GLU A 4 -31.49 -8.47 -48.57
N LYS A 5 -30.99 -7.99 -49.72
CA LYS A 5 -31.82 -7.50 -50.83
C LYS A 5 -31.32 -8.04 -52.16
N THR A 6 -32.23 -8.45 -53.02
CA THR A 6 -31.93 -8.78 -54.41
C THR A 6 -31.60 -7.51 -55.21
N VAL A 7 -30.90 -7.69 -56.33
CA VAL A 7 -30.64 -6.61 -57.30
C VAL A 7 -31.92 -5.91 -57.77
N SER A 8 -33.05 -6.64 -57.86
CA SER A 8 -34.33 -6.09 -58.27
C SER A 8 -34.92 -5.16 -57.20
N GLU A 9 -34.92 -5.58 -55.94
CA GLU A 9 -35.43 -4.76 -54.83
C GLU A 9 -34.56 -3.52 -54.64
N LEU A 10 -33.23 -3.67 -54.76
CA LEU A 10 -32.30 -2.55 -54.72
C LEU A 10 -32.55 -1.53 -55.83
N ALA A 11 -32.87 -1.98 -57.04
CA ALA A 11 -33.15 -1.09 -58.16
C ALA A 11 -34.41 -0.24 -57.91
N GLU A 12 -35.44 -0.85 -57.33
CA GLU A 12 -36.67 -0.17 -56.94
C GLU A 12 -36.43 0.86 -55.84
N ILE A 13 -35.75 0.46 -54.75
CA ILE A 13 -35.43 1.34 -53.61
C ILE A 13 -34.53 2.53 -54.04
N LEU A 14 -33.50 2.24 -54.83
CA LEU A 14 -32.53 3.24 -55.26
C LEU A 14 -33.06 4.12 -56.40
N GLY A 15 -34.15 3.74 -57.06
CA GLY A 15 -34.72 4.46 -58.21
C GLY A 15 -33.80 4.48 -59.42
N VAL A 16 -33.02 3.41 -59.62
CA VAL A 16 -32.10 3.25 -60.76
C VAL A 16 -32.40 1.95 -61.49
N SER A 17 -31.87 1.78 -62.71
CA SER A 17 -32.15 0.57 -63.49
C SER A 17 -31.54 -0.69 -62.82
N ARG A 18 -32.22 -1.83 -62.96
CA ARG A 18 -31.71 -3.14 -62.51
C ARG A 18 -30.31 -3.43 -63.06
N GLN A 19 -30.04 -3.01 -64.29
CA GLN A 19 -28.72 -3.17 -64.91
C GLN A 19 -27.65 -2.33 -64.21
N ALA A 20 -27.96 -1.08 -63.83
CA ALA A 20 -27.05 -0.22 -63.10
C ALA A 20 -26.69 -0.80 -61.72
N VAL A 21 -27.68 -1.31 -60.98
CA VAL A 21 -27.44 -2.02 -59.72
C VAL A 21 -26.61 -3.28 -59.95
N ASN A 22 -26.94 -4.10 -60.95
CA ASN A 22 -26.21 -5.33 -61.24
C ASN A 22 -24.73 -5.07 -61.57
N ASN A 23 -24.45 -4.03 -62.36
CA ASN A 23 -23.08 -3.64 -62.67
C ASN A 23 -22.32 -3.19 -61.42
N ARG A 24 -22.99 -2.48 -60.51
CA ARG A 24 -22.41 -2.10 -59.22
C ARG A 24 -22.15 -3.31 -58.33
N VAL A 25 -23.11 -4.22 -58.20
CA VAL A 25 -22.98 -5.43 -57.37
C VAL A 25 -21.87 -6.36 -57.89
N LYS A 26 -21.68 -6.46 -59.22
CA LYS A 26 -20.54 -7.20 -59.81
C LYS A 26 -19.17 -6.61 -59.48
N SER A 27 -19.10 -5.33 -59.11
CA SER A 27 -17.86 -4.69 -58.67
C SER A 27 -17.60 -4.83 -57.18
N PHE A 28 -18.53 -5.41 -56.42
CA PHE A 28 -18.35 -5.62 -54.99
C PHE A 28 -17.45 -6.83 -54.70
N PRO A 29 -16.74 -6.81 -53.56
CA PRO A 29 -16.10 -8.00 -53.01
C PRO A 29 -17.09 -9.17 -52.88
N GLU A 30 -16.60 -10.41 -53.05
CA GLU A 30 -17.43 -11.62 -52.92
C GLU A 30 -18.07 -11.73 -51.52
N GLU A 31 -17.44 -11.19 -50.48
CA GLU A 31 -17.98 -11.13 -49.12
C GLU A 31 -19.26 -10.30 -48.97
N TYR A 32 -19.65 -9.48 -49.95
CA TYR A 32 -20.86 -8.66 -49.91
C TYR A 32 -22.04 -9.23 -50.69
N VAL A 33 -21.81 -10.33 -51.40
CA VAL A 33 -22.75 -10.85 -52.38
C VAL A 33 -22.87 -12.36 -52.21
N GLU A 34 -24.09 -12.85 -52.04
CA GLU A 34 -24.36 -14.28 -51.86
C GLU A 34 -25.53 -14.75 -52.74
N LYS A 35 -25.77 -16.06 -52.69
CA LYS A 35 -26.89 -16.70 -53.36
C LYS A 35 -27.88 -17.17 -52.30
N ASN A 36 -29.12 -16.70 -52.37
CA ASN A 36 -30.17 -17.20 -51.48
C ASN A 36 -30.63 -18.61 -51.87
N ASP A 37 -31.55 -19.18 -51.10
CA ASP A 37 -32.11 -20.54 -51.29
C ASP A 37 -32.73 -20.79 -52.68
N LYS A 38 -33.03 -19.72 -53.42
CA LYS A 38 -33.59 -19.77 -54.78
C LYS A 38 -32.52 -19.57 -55.87
N GLY A 39 -31.24 -19.50 -55.52
CA GLY A 39 -30.13 -19.26 -56.44
C GLY A 39 -30.04 -17.82 -56.97
N VAL A 40 -30.79 -16.89 -56.37
CA VAL A 40 -30.80 -15.47 -56.76
C VAL A 40 -29.66 -14.74 -56.05
N THR A 41 -28.99 -13.85 -56.78
CA THR A 41 -27.95 -12.99 -56.20
C THR A 41 -28.57 -11.95 -55.29
N VAL A 42 -28.15 -11.97 -54.03
CA VAL A 42 -28.54 -11.02 -53.00
C VAL A 42 -27.31 -10.30 -52.45
N VAL A 43 -27.51 -9.08 -51.99
CA VAL A 43 -26.49 -8.27 -51.32
C VAL A 43 -26.77 -8.33 -49.83
N ASN A 44 -25.76 -8.76 -49.06
CA ASN A 44 -25.88 -8.87 -47.61
C ASN A 44 -25.71 -7.51 -46.93
N ARG A 45 -25.97 -7.46 -45.62
CA ARG A 45 -25.93 -6.22 -44.82
C ARG A 45 -24.70 -5.34 -45.07
N ALA A 46 -23.49 -5.92 -45.11
CA ALA A 46 -22.27 -5.14 -45.34
C ALA A 46 -22.26 -4.49 -46.72
N GLY A 47 -22.70 -5.22 -47.75
CA GLY A 47 -22.88 -4.68 -49.09
C GLY A 47 -23.98 -3.62 -49.18
N LEU A 48 -25.08 -3.78 -48.44
CA LEU A 48 -26.17 -2.80 -48.38
C LEU A 48 -25.67 -1.46 -47.81
N ILE A 49 -24.91 -1.47 -46.71
CA ILE A 49 -24.29 -0.25 -46.13
C ILE A 49 -23.44 0.46 -47.19
N LYS A 50 -22.66 -0.30 -47.97
CA LYS A 50 -21.83 0.28 -49.03
C LYS A 50 -22.67 0.89 -50.15
N LEU A 51 -23.81 0.30 -50.49
CA LEU A 51 -24.74 0.88 -51.47
C LEU A 51 -25.39 2.15 -50.93
N GLU A 52 -25.78 2.20 -49.66
CA GLU A 52 -26.31 3.43 -49.04
C GLU A 52 -25.27 4.56 -49.09
N GLU A 53 -24.00 4.24 -48.81
CA GLU A 53 -22.89 5.21 -48.91
C GLU A 53 -22.71 5.74 -50.34
N ILE A 54 -22.85 4.89 -51.35
CA ILE A 54 -22.67 5.25 -52.77
C ILE A 54 -23.85 6.07 -53.31
N TYR A 55 -25.07 5.61 -53.04
CA TYR A 55 -26.29 6.20 -53.59
C TYR A 55 -26.88 7.29 -52.69
N LYS A 56 -26.34 7.50 -51.48
CA LYS A 56 -26.83 8.46 -50.48
C LYS A 56 -28.33 8.31 -50.21
N LYS A 57 -28.80 7.07 -50.22
CA LYS A 57 -30.19 6.67 -50.00
C LYS A 57 -30.22 5.54 -48.98
N THR A 58 -31.13 5.63 -48.02
CA THR A 58 -31.42 4.55 -47.08
C THR A 58 -32.07 3.39 -47.83
N ILE A 59 -31.48 2.21 -47.70
CA ILE A 59 -31.91 0.96 -48.31
C ILE A 59 -32.56 0.06 -47.24
N PHE A 60 -32.08 0.14 -46.01
CA PHE A 60 -32.65 -0.56 -44.87
C PHE A 60 -32.52 0.29 -43.61
N GLU A 61 -33.42 0.09 -42.67
CA GLU A 61 -33.30 0.64 -41.32
C GLU A 61 -32.99 -0.54 -40.39
N ASP A 62 -31.90 -0.45 -39.64
CA ASP A 62 -31.69 -1.38 -38.54
C ASP A 62 -32.79 -1.13 -37.49
N GLU A 63 -33.32 -2.21 -36.92
CA GLU A 63 -34.18 -2.07 -35.74
C GLU A 63 -33.39 -1.34 -34.65
N PRO A 64 -33.93 -0.25 -34.09
CA PRO A 64 -33.24 0.46 -33.02
C PRO A 64 -33.05 -0.50 -31.85
N VAL A 65 -31.81 -0.65 -31.39
CA VAL A 65 -31.52 -1.32 -30.12
C VAL A 65 -32.36 -0.62 -29.05
N SER A 66 -33.20 -1.40 -28.36
CA SER A 66 -34.14 -0.83 -27.39
C SER A 66 -33.37 -0.04 -26.32
N GLU A 67 -33.95 1.06 -25.84
CA GLU A 67 -33.31 1.88 -24.81
C GLU A 67 -33.06 1.07 -23.54
N GLU A 68 -33.88 0.06 -23.25
CA GLU A 68 -33.67 -0.89 -22.14
C GLU A 68 -32.41 -1.73 -22.32
N ALA A 69 -32.08 -2.15 -23.56
CA ALA A 69 -30.86 -2.90 -23.82
C ALA A 69 -29.61 -2.02 -23.60
N LYS A 70 -29.64 -0.77 -24.06
CA LYS A 70 -28.55 0.21 -23.82
C LYS A 70 -28.38 0.51 -22.33
N GLN A 71 -29.49 0.67 -21.61
CA GLN A 71 -29.47 0.89 -20.16
C GLN A 71 -28.89 -0.31 -19.40
N ARG A 72 -29.22 -1.53 -19.81
CA ARG A 72 -28.65 -2.74 -19.21
C ARG A 72 -27.16 -2.84 -19.43
N GLU A 73 -26.68 -2.63 -20.66
CA GLU A 73 -25.25 -2.63 -20.97
C GLU A 73 -24.50 -1.58 -20.16
N PHE A 74 -25.04 -0.37 -20.04
CA PHE A 74 -24.46 0.69 -19.22
C PHE A 74 -24.40 0.33 -17.74
N LEU A 75 -25.47 -0.26 -17.19
CA LEU A 75 -25.52 -0.71 -15.81
C LEU A 75 -24.53 -1.85 -15.54
N GLU A 76 -24.36 -2.77 -16.49
CA GLU A 76 -23.39 -3.86 -16.39
C GLU A 76 -21.96 -3.32 -16.30
N ILE A 77 -21.58 -2.41 -17.19
CA ILE A 77 -20.27 -1.72 -17.15
C ILE A 77 -20.07 -1.02 -15.79
N LEU A 78 -21.09 -0.32 -15.31
CA LEU A 78 -21.01 0.39 -14.04
C LEU A 78 -20.85 -0.57 -12.85
N ILE A 79 -21.54 -1.70 -12.86
CA ILE A 79 -21.43 -2.73 -11.81
C ILE A 79 -20.01 -3.32 -11.81
N ASP A 80 -19.45 -3.63 -12.98
CA ASP A 80 -18.08 -4.17 -13.09
C ASP A 80 -17.02 -3.18 -12.59
N GLU A 81 -17.17 -1.90 -12.94
CA GLU A 81 -16.29 -0.85 -12.45
C GLU A 81 -16.39 -0.72 -10.91
N LYS A 82 -17.61 -0.75 -10.36
CA LYS A 82 -17.81 -0.71 -8.90
C LYS A 82 -17.26 -1.95 -8.21
N ASN A 83 -17.43 -3.14 -8.78
CA ASN A 83 -16.88 -4.38 -8.23
C ASN A 83 -15.35 -4.35 -8.21
N THR A 84 -14.71 -3.85 -9.26
CA THR A 84 -13.25 -3.67 -9.33
C THR A 84 -12.76 -2.73 -8.22
N GLU A 85 -13.44 -1.60 -8.01
CA GLU A 85 -13.09 -0.65 -6.95
C GLU A 85 -13.31 -1.24 -5.55
N ILE A 86 -14.39 -2.01 -5.35
CA ILE A 86 -14.63 -2.74 -4.10
C ILE A 86 -13.47 -3.69 -3.79
N THR A 87 -13.05 -4.52 -4.75
CA THR A 87 -11.91 -5.42 -4.57
C THR A 87 -10.63 -4.66 -4.21
N ARG A 88 -10.33 -3.56 -4.92
CA ARG A 88 -9.18 -2.72 -4.64
C ARG A 88 -9.20 -2.16 -3.21
N LEU A 89 -10.35 -1.67 -2.76
CA LEU A 89 -10.53 -1.13 -1.41
C LEU A 89 -10.38 -2.22 -0.34
N TYR A 90 -10.90 -3.42 -0.58
CA TYR A 90 -10.72 -4.56 0.32
C TYR A 90 -9.25 -4.96 0.46
N ASP A 91 -8.52 -5.03 -0.65
CA ASP A 91 -7.09 -5.36 -0.62
C ASP A 91 -6.27 -4.30 0.12
N GLN A 92 -6.62 -3.02 -0.07
CA GLN A 92 -6.00 -1.93 0.69
C GLN A 92 -6.29 -2.01 2.18
N LEU A 93 -7.52 -2.33 2.56
CA LEU A 93 -7.90 -2.49 3.96
C LEU A 93 -7.10 -3.63 4.60
N LYS A 94 -7.06 -4.79 3.94
CA LYS A 94 -6.28 -5.95 4.39
C LYS A 94 -4.80 -5.62 4.54
N ALA A 95 -4.21 -4.89 3.59
CA ALA A 95 -2.81 -4.47 3.68
C ALA A 95 -2.56 -3.51 4.86
N LYS A 96 -3.51 -2.59 5.12
CA LYS A 96 -3.43 -1.69 6.28
C LYS A 96 -3.57 -2.44 7.60
N ASP A 97 -4.46 -3.42 7.70
CA ASP A 97 -4.63 -4.25 8.89
C ASP A 97 -3.34 -5.02 9.21
N SER A 98 -2.71 -5.67 8.23
CA SER A 98 -1.41 -6.33 8.44
C SER A 98 -0.28 -5.35 8.83
N GLN A 99 -0.32 -4.11 8.34
CA GLN A 99 0.63 -3.07 8.77
C GLN A 99 0.39 -2.65 10.21
N LEU A 100 -0.86 -2.54 10.65
CA LEU A 100 -1.21 -2.23 12.03
C LEU A 100 -0.74 -3.35 12.97
N GLU A 101 -1.02 -4.61 12.64
CA GLU A 101 -0.55 -5.76 13.42
C GLU A 101 0.98 -5.77 13.58
N SER A 102 1.72 -5.48 12.51
CA SER A 102 3.18 -5.40 12.56
C SER A 102 3.67 -4.25 13.45
N LYS A 103 2.99 -3.10 13.43
CA LYS A 103 3.34 -1.95 14.27
C LYS A 103 3.01 -2.22 15.74
N ASP A 104 1.88 -2.85 16.03
CA ASP A 104 1.48 -3.21 17.38
C ASP A 104 2.47 -4.19 18.01
N GLU A 105 2.95 -5.17 17.25
CA GLU A 105 4.00 -6.08 17.73
C GLU A 105 5.32 -5.35 17.99
N GLN A 106 5.71 -4.41 17.12
CA GLN A 106 6.89 -3.58 17.36
C GLN A 106 6.75 -2.72 18.62
N LEU A 107 5.57 -2.18 18.89
CA LEU A 107 5.29 -1.41 20.11
C LEU A 107 5.43 -2.31 21.34
N ARG A 108 4.85 -3.51 21.34
CA ARG A 108 5.00 -4.48 22.44
C ARG A 108 6.47 -4.81 22.72
N ILE A 109 7.26 -5.08 21.68
CA ILE A 109 8.69 -5.37 21.83
C ILE A 109 9.41 -4.17 22.45
N LYS A 110 9.10 -2.94 22.01
CA LYS A 110 9.68 -1.72 22.56
C LYS A 110 9.30 -1.51 24.02
N ASP A 111 8.05 -1.75 24.39
CA ASP A 111 7.59 -1.62 25.77
C ASP A 111 8.33 -2.59 26.70
N VAL A 112 8.53 -3.85 26.27
CA VAL A 112 9.34 -4.83 27.02
C VAL A 112 10.79 -4.35 27.18
N GLN A 113 11.39 -3.82 26.11
CA GLN A 113 12.75 -3.29 26.17
C GLN A 113 12.87 -2.06 27.09
N ILE A 114 11.86 -1.19 27.11
CA ILE A 114 11.83 -0.03 28.01
C ILE A 114 11.76 -0.53 29.45
N ALA A 115 10.86 -1.47 29.77
CA ALA A 115 10.74 -2.02 31.11
C ALA A 115 12.04 -2.70 31.59
N GLU A 116 12.76 -3.39 30.70
CA GLU A 116 14.06 -3.98 31.03
C GLU A 116 15.12 -2.91 31.30
N LYS A 117 15.17 -1.84 30.49
CA LYS A 117 16.09 -0.72 30.69
C LYS A 117 15.80 0.03 31.98
N ASP A 118 14.53 0.25 32.31
CA ASP A 118 14.13 0.91 33.56
C ASP A 118 14.61 0.11 34.76
N LYS A 119 14.44 -1.22 34.74
CA LYS A 119 14.99 -2.10 35.78
C LYS A 119 16.51 -2.00 35.89
N GLN A 120 17.23 -1.94 34.78
CA GLN A 120 18.70 -1.78 34.80
C GLN A 120 19.12 -0.42 35.36
N ILE A 121 18.39 0.64 35.04
CA ILE A 121 18.60 1.98 35.58
C ILE A 121 18.37 1.98 37.10
N ASP A 122 17.26 1.40 37.56
CA ASP A 122 16.97 1.30 39.00
C ASP A 122 18.07 0.55 39.75
N GLN A 123 18.57 -0.55 39.19
CA GLN A 123 19.70 -1.30 39.74
C GLN A 123 20.97 -0.45 39.79
N GLN A 124 21.30 0.28 38.72
CA GLN A 124 22.46 1.17 38.70
C GLN A 124 22.33 2.31 39.71
N GLN A 125 21.14 2.89 39.87
CA GLN A 125 20.89 3.94 40.86
C GLN A 125 21.10 3.41 42.27
N GLN A 126 20.58 2.22 42.60
CA GLN A 126 20.80 1.59 43.90
C GLN A 126 22.28 1.32 44.17
N LEU A 127 22.98 0.69 43.22
CA LEU A 127 24.42 0.42 43.35
C LEU A 127 25.23 1.71 43.51
N THR A 128 24.85 2.77 42.81
CA THR A 128 25.50 4.09 42.93
C THR A 128 25.28 4.70 44.31
N LEU A 129 24.05 4.64 44.84
CA LEU A 129 23.73 5.12 46.18
C LEU A 129 24.52 4.35 47.25
N THR A 130 24.56 3.02 47.16
CA THR A 130 25.36 2.20 48.07
C THR A 130 26.85 2.54 47.99
N ALA A 131 27.41 2.64 46.79
CA ALA A 131 28.81 3.00 46.62
C ALA A 131 29.15 4.42 47.15
N MET A 132 28.20 5.36 47.08
CA MET A 132 28.35 6.69 47.69
C MET A 132 28.34 6.62 49.22
N GLN A 133 27.42 5.86 49.81
CA GLN A 133 27.35 5.65 51.26
C GLN A 133 28.63 4.98 51.80
N ASP A 134 29.09 3.91 51.15
CA ASP A 134 30.33 3.22 51.53
C ASP A 134 31.53 4.17 51.45
N LYS A 135 31.60 5.01 50.41
CA LYS A 135 32.65 6.02 50.27
C LYS A 135 32.62 7.07 51.38
N GLU A 136 31.44 7.48 51.83
CA GLU A 136 31.28 8.41 52.95
C GLU A 136 31.72 7.77 54.26
N GLN A 137 31.33 6.53 54.52
CA GLN A 137 31.77 5.76 55.70
C GLN A 137 33.29 5.59 55.72
N LEU A 138 33.89 5.13 54.62
CA LEU A 138 35.34 4.97 54.53
C LEU A 138 36.11 6.27 54.73
N LYS A 139 35.55 7.42 54.35
CA LYS A 139 36.16 8.73 54.64
C LYS A 139 36.15 9.03 56.13
N LEU A 140 35.04 8.77 56.81
CA LEU A 140 34.92 8.97 58.26
C LEU A 140 35.91 8.07 59.01
N GLU A 141 35.94 6.77 58.69
CA GLU A 141 36.88 5.82 59.29
C GLU A 141 38.35 6.23 59.05
N LEU A 142 38.66 6.75 57.86
CA LEU A 142 40.01 7.21 57.52
C LEU A 142 40.40 8.48 58.28
N ASP A 143 39.46 9.40 58.51
CA ASP A 143 39.69 10.60 59.31
C ASP A 143 39.82 10.27 60.81
N GLU A 144 39.01 9.34 61.33
CA GLU A 144 39.15 8.80 62.69
C GLU A 144 40.51 8.11 62.89
N ALA A 145 40.89 7.21 61.98
CA ALA A 145 42.19 6.53 62.05
C ALA A 145 43.37 7.51 61.99
N LYS A 146 43.27 8.59 61.20
CA LYS A 146 44.29 9.65 61.19
C LYS A 146 44.36 10.39 62.52
N ALA A 147 43.22 10.72 63.12
CA ALA A 147 43.17 11.40 64.41
C ALA A 147 43.78 10.51 65.51
N GLU A 148 43.46 9.22 65.56
CA GLU A 148 44.08 8.27 66.50
C GLU A 148 45.60 8.18 66.32
N VAL A 149 46.08 8.12 65.07
CA VAL A 149 47.52 8.12 64.77
C VAL A 149 48.20 9.40 65.24
N GLU A 150 47.59 10.57 65.03
CA GLU A 150 48.11 11.86 65.48
C GLU A 150 48.14 11.96 67.02
N GLU A 151 47.10 11.48 67.70
CA GLU A 151 47.08 11.38 69.16
C GLU A 151 48.20 10.48 69.69
N ILE A 152 48.38 9.28 69.12
CA ILE A 152 49.47 8.38 69.50
C ILE A 152 50.84 9.03 69.27
N GLN A 153 51.02 9.72 68.13
CA GLN A 153 52.28 10.42 67.84
C GLN A 153 52.54 11.54 68.86
N SER A 154 51.54 12.36 69.18
CA SER A 154 51.67 13.45 70.15
C SER A 154 51.94 12.93 71.57
N GLN A 155 51.30 11.83 71.98
CA GLN A 155 51.58 11.14 73.25
C GLN A 155 52.99 10.57 73.27
N GLN A 156 53.44 9.93 72.19
CA GLN A 156 54.81 9.42 72.08
C GLN A 156 55.85 10.56 72.12
N GLU A 157 55.59 11.70 71.46
CA GLU A 157 56.45 12.87 71.55
C GLU A 157 56.49 13.46 72.96
N GLY A 158 55.34 13.55 73.64
CA GLY A 158 55.25 14.00 75.03
C GLY A 158 56.02 13.08 75.99
N ILE A 159 55.89 11.76 75.82
CA ILE A 159 56.63 10.76 76.59
C ILE A 159 58.13 10.85 76.31
N LYS A 160 58.55 11.00 75.05
CA LYS A 160 59.96 11.21 74.69
C LYS A 160 60.49 12.49 75.34
N LYS A 161 59.80 13.63 75.20
CA LYS A 161 60.22 14.92 75.81
C LYS A 161 60.30 14.83 77.34
N GLY A 162 59.33 14.19 78.00
CA GLY A 162 59.34 13.97 79.46
C GLY A 162 60.45 13.01 79.92
N PHE A 163 60.76 11.98 79.13
CA PHE A 163 61.87 11.07 79.37
C PHE A 163 63.22 11.78 79.23
N PHE A 164 63.42 12.58 78.17
CA PHE A 164 64.63 13.39 77.99
C PHE A 164 64.82 14.42 79.11
N ALA A 165 63.74 15.07 79.55
CA ALA A 165 63.80 16.01 80.67
C ALA A 165 64.24 15.36 82.00
N ARG A 166 63.79 14.13 82.30
CA ARG A 166 64.27 13.37 83.48
C ARG A 166 65.69 12.83 83.34
N LEU A 167 66.08 12.42 82.14
CA LEU A 167 67.38 11.81 81.90
C LEU A 167 68.53 12.83 81.84
N PHE A 168 68.25 14.06 81.39
CA PHE A 168 69.28 15.10 81.19
C PHE A 168 69.07 16.37 82.03
N GLY A 169 67.95 16.54 82.74
CA GLY A 169 67.62 17.74 83.52
C GLY A 169 68.02 17.71 85.00
N GLY A 170 68.72 16.66 85.46
CA GLY A 170 69.16 16.55 86.84
C GLY A 170 70.57 17.11 87.06
N LYS A 171 70.69 18.41 87.35
CA LYS A 171 71.75 19.04 88.16
C LYS A 171 71.23 20.29 88.83
#